data_AF-A0A316DWE2-F1
#
_entry.id   AF-A0A316DWE2-F1
#
_cell.length_a   1.000
_cell.length_b   1.000
_cell.length_c   1.000
_cell.angle_alpha   90.00
_cell.angle_beta   90.00
_cell.angle_gamma   90.00
#
_symmetry.space_group_name_H-M   'P 1'
#
loop_
_entity.id
_entity.type
_entity.pdbx_description
1 polymer ?
#
loop_
_entity_poly.entity_id
_entity_poly.type
_entity_poly.pdbx_seq_one_letter_code
_entity_poly.pdbx_strand_id
1 'polypeptide(L)'
;MKIYSPKGNQSLLVINQKKSSKVLINNVVLLKGDINYTTFYLKNGNKKVVARTLKFFEAYLQTHGFLRIHRSYIINPNFIKECSESHDFLTMINGLKANISRRRKHTLKFS
;
A
#
# COMPACT_ATOMS: atom_id res chain seq x y z
N MET A 1 -22.69 3.71 -6.55
CA MET A 1 -21.63 4.32 -5.71
C MET A 1 -20.97 3.23 -4.87
N LYS A 2 -19.63 3.14 -4.83
CA LYS A 2 -18.95 2.26 -3.86
C LYS A 2 -18.65 3.08 -2.61
N ILE A 3 -19.42 2.81 -1.56
CA ILE A 3 -19.29 3.43 -0.24
C ILE A 3 -18.08 2.76 0.43
N TYR A 4 -17.00 3.51 0.67
CA TYR A 4 -15.82 3.03 1.39
C TYR A 4 -16.05 3.21 2.89
N SER A 5 -16.40 2.13 3.58
CA SER A 5 -16.39 2.09 5.04
C SER A 5 -15.03 1.59 5.53
N PRO A 6 -14.36 2.29 6.47
CA PRO A 6 -13.10 1.83 7.04
C PRO A 6 -13.38 0.64 7.97
N LYS A 7 -13.32 -0.59 7.43
CA LYS A 7 -13.34 -1.81 8.27
C LYS A 7 -11.94 -2.07 8.81
N GLY A 8 -11.64 -1.44 9.94
CA GLY A 8 -10.45 -1.72 10.76
C GLY A 8 -10.52 -3.09 11.42
N ASN A 9 -10.46 -4.17 10.65
CA ASN A 9 -10.18 -5.50 11.20
C ASN A 9 -8.67 -5.64 11.32
N GLN A 10 -8.18 -5.97 12.53
CA GLN A 10 -6.78 -6.27 12.80
C GLN A 10 -6.37 -7.57 12.08
N SER A 11 -6.16 -7.48 10.77
CA SER A 11 -5.85 -8.63 9.95
C SER A 11 -4.34 -8.87 9.91
N LEU A 12 -3.94 -10.08 10.27
CA LEU A 12 -2.55 -10.54 10.25
C LEU A 12 -2.24 -11.12 8.87
N LEU A 13 -1.42 -10.43 8.08
CA LEU A 13 -0.96 -10.94 6.79
C LEU A 13 0.27 -11.82 7.00
N VAL A 14 0.14 -13.10 6.67
CA VAL A 14 1.28 -14.03 6.60
C VAL A 14 2.02 -13.78 5.31
N ILE A 15 3.19 -13.17 5.42
CA ILE A 15 4.02 -12.83 4.26
C ILE A 15 5.03 -13.93 3.92
N ASN A 16 5.37 -14.81 4.87
CA ASN A 16 6.22 -15.96 4.59
C ASN A 16 5.84 -17.12 5.53
N GLN A 17 5.46 -18.26 4.95
CA GLN A 17 5.07 -19.46 5.70
C GLN A 17 6.28 -20.22 6.28
N LYS A 18 7.44 -20.23 5.60
CA LYS A 18 8.64 -20.96 6.07
C LYS A 18 9.38 -20.25 7.21
N LYS A 19 9.36 -18.90 7.24
CA LYS A 19 10.00 -18.09 8.28
C LYS A 19 9.03 -17.53 9.33
N SER A 20 7.75 -17.93 9.31
CA SER A 20 6.69 -17.39 10.18
C SER A 20 6.63 -15.86 10.21
N SER A 21 6.99 -15.19 9.10
CA SER A 21 6.96 -13.74 9.03
C SER A 21 5.53 -13.26 8.86
N LYS A 22 5.06 -12.49 9.84
CA LYS A 22 3.70 -11.93 9.92
C LYS A 22 3.77 -10.41 10.00
N VAL A 23 2.81 -9.72 9.38
CA VAL A 23 2.66 -8.26 9.48
C VAL A 23 1.22 -7.91 9.75
N LEU A 24 0.99 -6.94 10.65
CA LEU A 24 -0.33 -6.37 10.89
C LEU A 24 -0.64 -5.38 9.77
N ILE A 25 -1.75 -5.59 9.05
CA ILE A 25 -2.15 -4.74 7.92
C ILE A 25 -2.32 -3.28 8.34
N ASN A 26 -2.89 -3.04 9.53
CA ASN A 26 -3.06 -1.70 10.07
C ASN A 26 -1.73 -0.97 10.33
N ASN A 27 -0.61 -1.68 10.38
CA ASN A 27 0.71 -1.07 10.51
C ASN A 27 1.39 -0.86 9.15
N VAL A 28 0.82 -1.34 8.04
CA VAL A 28 1.40 -1.20 6.70
C VAL A 28 1.05 0.17 6.14
N VAL A 29 2.09 0.96 5.88
CA VAL A 29 2.01 2.29 5.28
C VAL A 29 1.91 2.16 3.76
N LEU A 30 2.87 1.47 3.14
CA LEU A 30 2.88 1.22 1.71
C LEU A 30 3.59 -0.09 1.38
N LEU A 31 3.32 -0.59 0.17
CA LEU A 31 4.03 -1.70 -0.44
C LEU A 31 4.69 -1.23 -1.72
N LYS A 32 5.98 -1.57 -1.86
CA LYS A 32 6.73 -1.39 -3.10
C LYS A 32 7.00 -2.75 -3.73
N GLY A 33 6.57 -2.92 -4.97
CA GLY A 33 6.86 -4.10 -5.76
C GLY A 33 8.08 -3.88 -6.64
N ASP A 34 8.95 -4.86 -6.65
CA ASP A 34 10.13 -4.96 -7.48
C ASP A 34 10.17 -6.33 -8.16
N ILE A 35 9.56 -6.40 -9.35
CA ILE A 35 9.41 -7.59 -10.19
C ILE A 35 8.77 -8.77 -9.44
N ASN A 36 9.60 -9.59 -8.79
CA ASN A 36 9.20 -10.79 -8.05
C ASN A 36 9.14 -10.59 -6.53
N TYR A 37 9.56 -9.43 -6.04
CA TYR A 37 9.62 -9.10 -4.63
C TYR A 37 8.66 -7.98 -4.28
N THR A 38 8.11 -8.01 -3.07
CA THR A 38 7.32 -6.94 -2.50
C THR A 38 7.89 -6.56 -1.16
N THR A 39 8.18 -5.28 -0.99
CA THR A 39 8.64 -4.67 0.25
C THR A 39 7.46 -4.01 0.93
N PHE A 40 7.13 -4.47 2.13
CA PHE A 40 6.17 -3.87 3.04
C PHE A 40 6.88 -2.85 3.90
N TYR A 41 6.42 -1.60 3.89
CA TYR A 41 6.89 -0.54 4.77
C TYR A 41 5.88 -0.36 5.89
N LEU A 42 6.37 -0.48 7.12
CA LEU A 42 5.55 -0.40 8.32
C LEU A 42 5.67 0.98 8.98
N LYS A 43 4.67 1.34 9.78
CA LYS A 43 4.60 2.64 10.48
C LYS A 43 5.75 2.87 11.46
N ASN A 44 6.35 1.81 11.98
CA ASN A 44 7.50 1.85 12.88
C ASN A 44 8.86 1.97 12.14
N GLY A 45 8.85 2.24 10.83
CA GLY A 45 10.05 2.32 10.01
C GLY A 45 10.62 0.96 9.58
N ASN A 46 10.10 -0.16 10.11
CA ASN A 46 10.54 -1.48 9.70
C ASN A 46 10.09 -1.80 8.28
N LYS A 47 10.92 -2.56 7.57
CA LYS A 47 10.63 -3.08 6.23
C LYS A 47 10.66 -4.60 6.22
N LYS A 48 9.73 -5.22 5.49
CA LYS A 48 9.69 -6.67 5.27
C LYS A 48 9.62 -6.98 3.79
N VAL A 49 10.59 -7.75 3.29
CA VAL A 49 10.66 -8.15 1.88
C VAL A 49 10.13 -9.56 1.72
N VAL A 50 9.36 -9.77 0.66
CA VAL A 50 8.66 -11.02 0.37
C VAL A 50 8.86 -11.37 -1.09
N ALA A 51 9.18 -12.63 -1.39
CA ALA A 51 9.29 -13.15 -2.76
C ALA A 51 7.91 -13.44 -3.39
N ARG A 52 7.03 -12.43 -3.38
CA ARG A 52 5.71 -12.47 -4.02
C ARG A 52 5.47 -11.13 -4.70
N THR A 53 4.72 -11.15 -5.80
CA THR A 53 4.42 -9.94 -6.58
C THR A 53 3.34 -9.09 -5.90
N LEU A 54 3.30 -7.79 -6.19
CA LEU A 54 2.23 -6.91 -5.70
C LEU A 54 0.83 -7.39 -6.10
N LYS A 55 0.70 -7.99 -7.30
CA LYS A 55 -0.57 -8.50 -7.81
C LYS A 55 -1.17 -9.58 -6.91
N PHE A 56 -0.32 -10.39 -6.28
CA PHE A 56 -0.75 -11.40 -5.31
C PHE A 56 -1.44 -10.77 -4.10
N PHE A 57 -0.91 -9.66 -3.58
CA PHE A 57 -1.46 -8.98 -2.41
C PHE A 57 -2.58 -8.00 -2.76
N GLU A 58 -2.67 -7.54 -4.01
CA GLU A 58 -3.61 -6.49 -4.42
C GLU A 58 -5.06 -6.80 -4.06
N ALA A 59 -5.57 -7.98 -4.41
CA ALA A 59 -6.97 -8.35 -4.14
C ALA A 59 -7.28 -8.32 -2.63
N TYR A 60 -6.39 -8.87 -1.81
CA TYR A 60 -6.55 -8.92 -0.36
C TYR A 60 -6.38 -7.53 0.29
N LEU A 61 -5.46 -6.71 -0.20
CA LEU A 61 -5.25 -5.37 0.35
C LEU A 61 -6.36 -4.40 -0.05
N GLN A 62 -6.94 -4.57 -1.24
CA GLN A 62 -8.11 -3.79 -1.68
C GLN A 62 -9.32 -3.98 -0.75
N THR A 63 -9.54 -5.19 -0.23
CA THR A 63 -10.61 -5.41 0.76
C THR A 63 -10.36 -4.72 2.10
N HIS A 64 -9.11 -4.31 2.37
CA HIS A 64 -8.70 -3.56 3.55
C HIS A 64 -8.51 -2.06 3.27
N GLY A 65 -8.96 -1.57 2.10
CA GLY A 65 -8.93 -0.15 1.76
C GLY A 65 -7.60 0.35 1.19
N PHE A 66 -6.66 -0.53 0.83
CA PHE A 66 -5.43 -0.12 0.16
C PHE A 66 -5.70 0.21 -1.30
N LEU A 67 -4.95 1.19 -1.81
CA LEU A 67 -5.07 1.68 -3.18
C LEU A 67 -3.80 1.40 -3.97
N ARG A 68 -3.94 0.73 -5.10
CA ARG A 68 -2.84 0.61 -6.06
C ARG A 68 -2.74 1.90 -6.87
N ILE A 69 -1.66 2.65 -6.72
CA ILE A 69 -1.46 3.93 -7.44
C ILE A 69 -0.50 3.78 -8.63
N HIS A 70 0.31 2.72 -8.63
CA HIS A 70 1.31 2.45 -9.65
C HIS A 70 1.54 0.94 -9.80
N ARG A 71 2.19 0.53 -10.89
CA ARG A 71 2.56 -0.89 -11.10
C ARG A 71 3.44 -1.41 -9.97
N SER A 72 4.25 -0.54 -9.38
CA SER A 72 5.18 -0.84 -8.30
C SER A 72 4.75 -0.31 -6.93
N TYR A 73 3.57 0.31 -6.78
CA TYR A 73 3.16 0.88 -5.50
C TYR A 73 1.68 0.60 -5.18
N ILE A 74 1.46 0.05 -3.98
CA ILE A 74 0.17 0.00 -3.30
C ILE A 74 0.32 0.78 -2.00
N ILE A 75 -0.58 1.72 -1.74
CA ILE A 75 -0.50 2.63 -0.59
C ILE A 75 -1.73 2.50 0.28
N ASN A 76 -1.57 2.76 1.57
CA ASN A 76 -2.68 2.87 2.49
C ASN A 76 -3.10 4.34 2.59
N PRO A 77 -4.30 4.72 2.12
CA PRO A 77 -4.74 6.11 2.14
C PRO A 77 -4.82 6.71 3.54
N ASN A 78 -5.01 5.88 4.57
CA ASN A 78 -5.03 6.33 5.98
C ASN A 78 -3.66 6.85 6.47
N PHE A 79 -2.59 6.62 5.71
CA PHE A 79 -1.22 7.00 6.04
C PHE A 79 -0.63 8.00 5.04
N ILE A 80 -1.46 8.69 4.26
CA ILE A 80 -1.02 9.79 3.39
C ILE A 80 -0.78 11.03 4.27
N LYS A 81 0.39 11.65 4.09
CA LYS A 81 0.72 12.94 4.72
C LYS A 81 0.32 14.09 3.82
N GLU A 82 0.68 13.99 2.55
CA GLU A 82 0.43 15.03 1.56
C GLU A 82 0.22 14.40 0.19
N CYS A 83 -0.80 14.85 -0.51
CA CYS A 83 -1.09 14.46 -1.89
C CYS A 83 -1.56 15.72 -2.63
N SER A 84 -0.83 16.12 -3.67
CA SER A 84 -1.24 17.22 -4.54
C SER A 84 -1.59 16.66 -5.91
N GLU A 85 -2.71 17.10 -6.49
CA GLU A 85 -3.06 16.74 -7.89
C GLU A 85 -2.00 17.22 -8.89
N SER A 86 -1.29 18.30 -8.57
CA SER A 86 -0.21 18.86 -9.39
C SER A 86 1.00 17.91 -9.47
N HIS A 87 1.25 17.11 -8.43
CA HIS A 87 2.43 16.25 -8.34
C HIS A 87 2.16 14.84 -8.87
N ASP A 88 3.18 14.22 -9.47
CA ASP A 88 3.13 12.83 -9.94
C ASP A 88 3.46 11.82 -8.82
N PHE A 89 3.47 12.27 -7.56
CA PHE A 89 3.77 11.45 -6.39
C PHE A 89 2.96 11.91 -5.18
N LEU A 90 2.78 10.98 -4.24
CA LEU A 90 2.20 11.25 -2.93
C LEU A 90 3.22 10.97 -1.84
N THR A 91 3.13 11.73 -0.74
CA THR A 91 4.03 11.60 0.41
C THR A 91 3.28 10.92 1.55
N MET A 92 3.85 9.83 2.06
CA MET A 92 3.29 9.07 3.18
C MET A 92 3.76 9.66 4.51
N ILE A 93 3.09 9.32 5.62
CA ILE A 93 3.46 9.79 6.97
C ILE A 93 4.88 9.42 7.41
N ASN A 94 5.46 8.37 6.83
CA ASN A 94 6.83 7.96 7.08
C ASN A 94 7.86 8.70 6.19
N GLY A 95 7.42 9.72 5.45
CA GLY A 95 8.26 10.50 4.53
C GLY A 95 8.53 9.83 3.19
N LEU A 96 8.05 8.60 2.96
CA LEU A 96 8.25 7.92 1.68
C LEU A 96 7.35 8.52 0.59
N LYS A 97 7.95 8.75 -0.58
CA LYS A 97 7.24 9.19 -1.78
C LYS A 97 6.84 7.99 -2.62
N ALA A 98 5.56 7.91 -2.97
CA ALA A 98 5.02 6.88 -3.85
C ALA A 98 4.54 7.52 -5.16
N ASN A 99 5.20 7.17 -6.26
CA ASN A 99 4.87 7.74 -7.57
C ASN A 99 3.52 7.21 -8.06
N ILE A 100 2.70 8.09 -8.63
CA ILE A 100 1.42 7.78 -9.23
C ILE A 100 1.64 7.55 -10.72
N SER A 101 1.05 6.49 -11.28
CA SER A 101 1.07 6.32 -12.74
C SER A 101 0.20 7.39 -13.40
N ARG A 102 0.69 8.03 -14.48
CA ARG A 102 -0.09 8.98 -15.30
C ARG A 102 -1.48 8.45 -15.67
N ARG A 103 -1.61 7.15 -15.94
CA ARG A 103 -2.87 6.48 -16.28
C ARG A 103 -3.85 6.36 -15.10
N ARG A 104 -3.37 6.36 -13.86
CA ARG A 104 -4.18 6.32 -12.62
C ARG A 104 -4.40 7.69 -11.99
N LYS A 105 -3.74 8.75 -12.49
CA LYS A 105 -3.89 10.13 -11.99
C LYS A 105 -5.35 10.59 -12.08
N HIS A 106 -6.07 10.22 -13.14
CA HIS A 106 -7.48 10.55 -13.32
C HIS A 106 -8.44 9.81 -12.36
N THR A 107 -8.01 8.68 -11.76
CA THR A 107 -8.86 7.89 -10.85
C THR A 107 -8.75 8.36 -9.40
N LEU A 108 -7.68 9.06 -9.05
CA LEU A 108 -7.44 9.58 -7.70
C LEU A 108 -8.00 11.01 -7.62
N LYS A 109 -9.33 11.12 -7.51
CA LYS A 109 -9.98 12.39 -7.14
C LYS A 109 -10.22 12.37 -5.63
N PHE A 110 -9.55 13.26 -4.91
CA PHE A 110 -9.83 13.52 -3.50
C PHE A 110 -10.74 14.76 -3.49
N SER A 111 -12.03 14.54 -3.28
CA SER A 111 -13.02 15.62 -3.18
C SER A 111 -13.23 16.04 -1.74
#